data_AF-A0A9E5N1D5-F1
#
_entry.id   AF-A0A9E5N1D5-F1
#
_cell.length_a   1.000
_cell.length_b   1.000
_cell.length_c   1.000
_cell.angle_alpha   90.00
_cell.angle_beta   90.00
_cell.angle_gamma   90.00
#
_symmetry.space_group_name_H-M   'P 1'
#
loop_
_entity.id
_entity.type
_entity.pdbx_description
1 polymer ?
#
loop_
_entity_poly.entity_id
_entity_poly.type
_entity_poly.pdbx_seq_one_letter_code
_entity_poly.pdbx_strand_id
1 'polypeptide(L)'
;MRSLKNTIAGRVRPATRLAALGVAILLNTTLSQACQAQIVIVANRSQQTVRFAVADIQGDWRKMALQPGELVPIPVRGKAKCQLILPSERRPYELVAHSLYLVRADDDQPPQFQRITFGLDTLASKEIVARQGADWKGAQIGTIRVRVLVDDEDRRRDSIWQEKMKKRLEAANQALEYYCRMRIEIVEFGRWVSDNQLKDFKEALAAFEKTVPKGSADVAIGFTSQFPVDHKIPHAGGTRGPLRSHILIREYGLRVSEVERLEILLHELGHYLGAAHSPERGSLMRTVLGDGQANLRSFRVAYDPYNTLAMNIVADQWRQKNVRQIQQLDQTARQRLAAIYSVIAQFYSEDPVALNLLSLVTQSPEHGILAVRHAVLQVALANQKRIAQGKTAYANDALMTLYVRTAATVAARLPPRYGRQAFLLGLGLSLDQHNLLNRFSPIAREISLAEPPNARRERLRVIGKPTIHGRTDLVSHFLVSAVLTLAVGADAAQAAGILKEISDTHGGSGFSFADVAANLAGVEMAEALQNNKLNLAQLEKNFQV
;
A
#
# COMPACT_ATOMS: atom_id res chain seq x y z
N MET A 1 -17.02 -29.11 90.12
CA MET A 1 -17.57 -28.12 91.08
C MET A 1 -17.16 -26.73 90.64
N ARG A 2 -18.10 -25.78 90.69
CA ARG A 2 -17.97 -24.31 90.58
C ARG A 2 -16.51 -23.80 90.69
N SER A 3 -16.03 -22.84 89.90
CA SER A 3 -16.57 -21.49 89.84
C SER A 3 -15.65 -20.54 89.03
N LEU A 4 -16.27 -19.50 88.45
CA LEU A 4 -15.78 -18.10 88.30
C LEU A 4 -14.78 -17.79 87.16
N LYS A 5 -15.22 -17.04 86.12
CA LYS A 5 -15.14 -15.55 85.91
C LYS A 5 -13.71 -15.10 85.53
N ASN A 6 -13.41 -14.18 84.62
CA ASN A 6 -14.10 -13.02 84.04
C ASN A 6 -13.25 -12.47 82.86
N THR A 7 -13.93 -11.86 81.88
CA THR A 7 -13.65 -10.55 81.20
C THR A 7 -12.21 -10.14 80.80
N ILE A 8 -11.97 -9.82 79.52
CA ILE A 8 -11.74 -8.46 78.97
C ILE A 8 -11.23 -8.53 77.50
N ALA A 9 -11.90 -7.72 76.66
CA ALA A 9 -11.62 -7.16 75.33
C ALA A 9 -10.32 -7.48 74.54
N GLY A 10 -10.46 -7.66 73.23
CA GLY A 10 -9.38 -7.41 72.27
C GLY A 10 -9.54 -8.05 70.90
N ARG A 11 -9.86 -7.23 69.91
CA ARG A 11 -9.87 -7.49 68.44
C ARG A 11 -8.66 -8.29 67.92
N VAL A 12 -8.86 -8.96 66.76
CA VAL A 12 -7.89 -9.36 65.70
C VAL A 12 -7.64 -10.89 65.53
N ARG A 13 -8.12 -11.40 64.37
CA ARG A 13 -7.71 -12.54 63.50
C ARG A 13 -7.32 -13.90 64.14
N PRO A 14 -7.88 -15.03 63.68
CA PRO A 14 -7.21 -16.33 63.80
C PRO A 14 -6.31 -16.60 62.59
N ALA A 15 -5.03 -16.78 62.90
CA ALA A 15 -4.03 -17.39 62.03
C ALA A 15 -3.89 -18.89 62.36
N THR A 16 -3.71 -19.69 61.31
CA THR A 16 -2.79 -20.84 61.23
C THR A 16 -2.96 -22.03 62.20
N ARG A 17 -3.28 -23.21 61.66
CA ARG A 17 -2.31 -24.30 61.39
C ARG A 17 -3.01 -25.62 61.02
N LEU A 18 -2.85 -26.04 59.77
CA LEU A 18 -2.57 -27.44 59.37
C LEU A 18 -2.14 -27.39 57.90
N ALA A 19 -0.82 -27.47 57.70
CA ALA A 19 -0.17 -27.44 56.40
C ALA A 19 0.01 -28.86 55.89
N ALA A 20 -0.84 -29.29 54.96
CA ALA A 20 -0.57 -30.39 54.02
C ALA A 20 -1.68 -30.39 52.94
N LEU A 21 -1.27 -30.58 51.69
CA LEU A 21 -2.10 -30.67 50.47
C LEU A 21 -2.77 -29.37 49.98
N GLY A 22 -2.03 -28.67 49.12
CA GLY A 22 -2.55 -27.60 48.29
C GLY A 22 -1.77 -27.52 46.97
N VAL A 23 -1.76 -28.60 46.18
CA VAL A 23 -1.54 -28.49 44.73
C VAL A 23 -2.79 -27.83 44.17
N ALA A 24 -2.86 -26.51 44.28
CA ALA A 24 -3.85 -25.72 43.59
C ALA A 24 -3.55 -25.83 42.10
N ILE A 25 -4.39 -26.60 41.42
CA ILE A 25 -4.54 -26.62 39.97
C ILE A 25 -4.62 -25.16 39.52
N LEU A 26 -3.50 -24.65 39.01
CA LEU A 26 -3.46 -23.52 38.11
C LEU A 26 -4.31 -23.91 36.91
N LEU A 27 -5.60 -23.62 36.98
CA LEU A 27 -6.45 -23.52 35.82
C LEU A 27 -5.81 -22.48 34.92
N ASN A 28 -5.00 -22.97 33.97
CA ASN A 28 -4.57 -22.28 32.78
C ASN A 28 -5.83 -21.79 32.04
N THR A 29 -6.41 -20.68 32.48
CA THR A 29 -7.17 -19.80 31.61
C THR A 29 -6.16 -18.99 30.82
N THR A 30 -5.37 -19.67 30.00
CA THR A 30 -4.92 -19.07 28.75
C THR A 30 -6.21 -18.80 27.99
N LEU A 31 -6.70 -17.56 28.04
CA LEU A 31 -7.61 -17.07 27.01
C LEU A 31 -6.87 -17.32 25.70
N SER A 32 -7.21 -18.42 25.02
CA SER A 32 -6.94 -18.60 23.62
C SER A 32 -7.58 -17.40 22.93
N GLN A 33 -6.79 -16.38 22.60
CA GLN A 33 -7.18 -15.44 21.57
C GLN A 33 -7.46 -16.30 20.35
N ALA A 34 -8.74 -16.50 20.05
CA ALA A 34 -9.16 -17.23 18.88
C ALA A 34 -8.57 -16.48 17.68
N CYS A 35 -7.49 -17.00 17.10
CA CYS A 35 -6.91 -16.46 15.87
C CYS A 35 -8.04 -16.43 14.84
N GLN A 36 -8.55 -15.23 14.54
CA GLN A 36 -9.59 -15.07 13.56
C GLN A 36 -9.07 -15.47 12.19
N ALA A 37 -9.95 -15.96 11.33
CA ALA A 37 -9.58 -16.40 10.01
C ALA A 37 -9.07 -15.22 9.17
N GLN A 38 -7.86 -15.38 8.63
CA GLN A 38 -7.17 -14.45 7.76
C GLN A 38 -7.23 -14.96 6.32
N ILE A 39 -7.04 -14.08 5.34
CA ILE A 39 -7.36 -14.44 3.95
C ILE A 39 -6.11 -14.89 3.18
N VAL A 40 -6.26 -15.97 2.42
CA VAL A 40 -5.33 -16.44 1.38
C VAL A 40 -5.96 -16.20 0.02
N ILE A 41 -5.20 -15.67 -0.93
CA ILE A 41 -5.69 -15.51 -2.31
C ILE A 41 -5.09 -16.60 -3.18
N VAL A 42 -5.95 -17.33 -3.87
CA VAL A 42 -5.56 -18.28 -4.92
C VAL A 42 -6.05 -17.74 -6.25
N ALA A 43 -5.17 -17.51 -7.21
CA ALA A 43 -5.52 -16.99 -8.54
C ALA A 43 -4.98 -17.89 -9.66
N ASN A 44 -5.83 -18.19 -10.64
CA ASN A 44 -5.45 -18.94 -11.82
C ASN A 44 -4.88 -18.01 -12.90
N ARG A 45 -3.58 -18.13 -13.17
CA ARG A 45 -2.85 -17.41 -14.22
C ARG A 45 -2.41 -18.33 -15.36
N SER A 46 -2.96 -19.54 -15.42
CA SER A 46 -2.79 -20.46 -16.54
C SER A 46 -3.92 -20.30 -17.57
N GLN A 47 -3.75 -20.92 -18.74
CA GLN A 47 -4.76 -20.96 -19.81
C GLN A 47 -5.79 -22.09 -19.64
N GLN A 48 -5.71 -22.88 -18.56
CA GLN A 48 -6.59 -24.02 -18.32
C GLN A 48 -7.34 -23.90 -17.00
N THR A 49 -8.48 -24.62 -16.86
CA THR A 49 -9.22 -24.68 -15.60
C THR A 49 -8.38 -25.41 -14.54
N VAL A 50 -8.10 -24.75 -13.43
CA VAL A 50 -7.35 -25.31 -12.31
C VAL A 50 -8.33 -25.91 -11.29
N ARG A 51 -8.13 -27.17 -10.91
CA ARG A 51 -8.90 -27.83 -9.85
C ARG A 51 -8.03 -28.07 -8.62
N PHE A 52 -8.56 -27.77 -7.45
CA PHE A 52 -7.87 -28.01 -6.19
C PHE A 52 -8.87 -28.30 -5.06
N ALA A 53 -8.39 -28.81 -3.94
CA ALA A 53 -9.19 -28.99 -2.73
C ALA A 53 -8.48 -28.40 -1.52
N VAL A 54 -9.23 -27.83 -0.60
CA VAL A 54 -8.70 -27.25 0.65
C VAL A 54 -9.39 -27.89 1.84
N ALA A 55 -8.60 -28.34 2.81
CA ALA A 55 -9.10 -28.88 4.07
C ALA A 55 -9.55 -27.75 5.01
N ASP A 56 -10.73 -27.90 5.58
CA ASP A 56 -11.24 -26.99 6.60
C ASP A 56 -10.72 -27.33 8.01
N ILE A 57 -11.12 -26.54 9.01
CA ILE A 57 -10.74 -26.74 10.42
C ILE A 57 -11.25 -28.05 11.04
N GLN A 58 -12.19 -28.75 10.41
CA GLN A 58 -12.70 -30.07 10.83
C GLN A 58 -11.97 -31.21 10.10
N GLY A 59 -11.19 -30.89 9.06
CA GLY A 59 -10.49 -31.85 8.22
C GLY A 59 -11.23 -32.22 6.94
N ASP A 60 -12.41 -31.64 6.70
CA ASP A 60 -13.21 -31.90 5.52
C ASP A 60 -12.65 -31.16 4.30
N TRP A 61 -12.63 -31.83 3.15
CA TRP A 61 -12.05 -31.30 1.92
C TRP A 61 -13.11 -30.64 1.05
N ARG A 62 -12.96 -29.33 0.80
CA ARG A 62 -13.78 -28.61 -0.17
C ARG A 62 -13.07 -28.53 -1.52
N LYS A 63 -13.68 -29.11 -2.55
CA LYS A 63 -13.19 -29.03 -3.94
C LYS A 63 -13.58 -27.70 -4.59
N MET A 64 -12.69 -27.17 -5.40
CA MET A 64 -12.82 -25.88 -6.08
C MET A 64 -12.27 -25.98 -7.51
N ALA A 65 -12.82 -25.18 -8.42
CA ALA A 65 -12.35 -25.04 -9.79
C ALA A 65 -12.28 -23.55 -10.15
N LEU A 66 -11.17 -23.13 -10.75
CA LEU A 66 -10.96 -21.75 -11.21
C LEU A 66 -10.70 -21.76 -12.71
N GLN A 67 -11.50 -21.01 -13.46
CA GLN A 67 -11.26 -20.73 -14.86
C GLN A 67 -10.04 -19.81 -15.05
N PRO A 68 -9.46 -19.73 -16.26
CA PRO A 68 -8.39 -18.77 -16.55
C PRO A 68 -8.77 -17.35 -16.13
N GLY A 69 -7.89 -16.70 -15.35
CA GLY A 69 -8.10 -15.36 -14.84
C GLY A 69 -8.97 -15.25 -13.58
N GLU A 70 -9.61 -16.33 -13.12
CA GLU A 70 -10.37 -16.31 -11.86
C GLU A 70 -9.45 -16.38 -10.64
N LEU A 71 -9.97 -15.86 -9.52
CA LEU A 71 -9.37 -16.01 -8.21
C LEU A 71 -10.42 -16.33 -7.16
N VAL A 72 -9.96 -16.86 -6.03
CA VAL A 72 -10.79 -17.05 -4.85
C VAL A 72 -10.06 -16.64 -3.57
N PRO A 73 -10.70 -15.80 -2.73
CA PRO A 73 -10.26 -15.56 -1.37
C PRO A 73 -10.71 -16.69 -0.44
N ILE A 74 -9.76 -17.25 0.32
CA ILE A 74 -9.96 -18.37 1.22
C ILE A 74 -9.67 -17.91 2.66
N PRO A 75 -10.66 -17.89 3.56
CA PRO A 75 -10.42 -17.64 4.97
C PRO A 75 -9.71 -18.85 5.60
N VAL A 76 -8.60 -18.61 6.27
CA VAL A 76 -7.71 -19.61 6.86
C VAL A 76 -7.33 -19.19 8.27
N ARG A 77 -7.42 -20.12 9.23
CA ARG A 77 -6.85 -19.95 10.57
C ARG A 77 -5.43 -20.52 10.59
N GLY A 78 -4.43 -19.67 10.59
CA GLY A 78 -3.01 -20.06 10.50
C GLY A 78 -2.67 -20.64 9.12
N LYS A 79 -2.82 -21.95 8.97
CA LYS A 79 -2.49 -22.67 7.74
C LYS A 79 -3.61 -23.62 7.32
N ALA A 80 -3.73 -23.90 6.03
CA ALA A 80 -4.68 -24.87 5.50
C ALA A 80 -3.99 -25.85 4.55
N LYS A 81 -4.29 -27.15 4.69
CA LYS A 81 -3.84 -28.17 3.74
C LYS A 81 -4.58 -27.97 2.42
N CYS A 82 -3.85 -27.99 1.32
CA CYS A 82 -4.38 -27.84 -0.03
C CYS A 82 -3.85 -28.96 -0.92
N GLN A 83 -4.64 -29.40 -1.89
CA GLN A 83 -4.25 -30.37 -2.89
C GLN A 83 -4.59 -29.82 -4.27
N LEU A 84 -3.58 -29.66 -5.12
CA LEU A 84 -3.80 -29.42 -6.54
C LEU A 84 -4.20 -30.74 -7.19
N ILE A 85 -5.33 -30.76 -7.90
CA ILE A 85 -5.90 -31.96 -8.51
C ILE A 85 -5.50 -31.96 -9.99
N LEU A 86 -4.55 -32.84 -10.32
CA LEU A 86 -4.10 -33.09 -11.69
C LEU A 86 -4.71 -34.40 -12.22
N PRO A 87 -4.68 -34.67 -13.54
CA PRO A 87 -5.25 -35.90 -14.09
C PRO A 87 -4.63 -37.18 -13.52
N SER A 88 -3.32 -37.19 -13.28
CA SER A 88 -2.55 -38.37 -12.84
C SER A 88 -2.26 -38.41 -11.34
N GLU A 89 -2.40 -37.28 -10.64
CA GLU A 89 -1.98 -37.19 -9.25
C GLU A 89 -2.68 -36.06 -8.48
N ARG A 90 -2.51 -36.06 -7.16
CA ARG A 90 -2.86 -34.92 -6.30
C ARG A 90 -1.61 -34.40 -5.61
N ARG A 91 -1.21 -33.17 -5.92
CA ARG A 91 -0.01 -32.55 -5.34
C ARG A 91 -0.37 -31.80 -4.06
N PRO A 92 0.26 -32.12 -2.91
CA PRO A 92 0.00 -31.43 -1.66
C PRO A 92 0.69 -30.07 -1.59
N TYR A 93 0.00 -29.10 -1.00
CA TYR A 93 0.48 -27.76 -0.71
C TYR A 93 -0.01 -27.31 0.67
N GLU A 94 0.64 -26.30 1.23
CA GLU A 94 0.23 -25.65 2.47
C GLU A 94 -0.06 -24.17 2.19
N LEU A 95 -1.31 -23.78 2.39
CA LEU A 95 -1.75 -22.39 2.25
C LEU A 95 -1.54 -21.66 3.56
N VAL A 96 -0.74 -20.59 3.52
CA VAL A 96 -0.43 -19.76 4.68
C VAL A 96 -1.24 -18.47 4.62
N ALA A 97 -1.86 -18.09 5.73
CA ALA A 97 -2.62 -16.84 5.86
C ALA A 97 -1.87 -15.60 5.32
N HIS A 98 -2.64 -14.64 4.79
CA HIS A 98 -2.14 -13.38 4.20
C HIS A 98 -1.08 -13.59 3.10
N SER A 99 -1.24 -14.66 2.32
CA SER A 99 -0.37 -14.96 1.17
C SER A 99 -1.16 -14.99 -0.12
N LEU A 100 -0.46 -14.72 -1.22
CA LEU A 100 -0.97 -14.84 -2.58
C LEU A 100 -0.33 -16.06 -3.25
N TYR A 101 -1.14 -16.92 -3.82
CA TYR A 101 -0.72 -18.07 -4.62
C TYR A 101 -1.22 -17.90 -6.05
N LEU A 102 -0.29 -17.84 -7.00
CA LEU A 102 -0.59 -17.84 -8.43
C LEU A 102 -0.44 -19.26 -8.95
N VAL A 103 -1.45 -19.77 -9.64
CA VAL A 103 -1.33 -21.03 -10.37
C VAL A 103 -0.91 -20.74 -11.78
N ARG A 104 0.28 -21.21 -12.15
CA ARG A 104 0.82 -21.10 -13.51
C ARG A 104 1.01 -22.48 -14.10
N ALA A 105 0.84 -22.59 -15.40
CA ALA A 105 1.28 -23.73 -16.18
C ALA A 105 2.21 -23.14 -17.24
N ASP A 106 3.47 -23.58 -17.25
CA ASP A 106 4.36 -23.31 -18.38
C ASP A 106 4.01 -24.30 -19.50
N ASP A 107 4.31 -23.97 -20.76
CA ASP A 107 3.81 -24.70 -21.93
C ASP A 107 4.05 -26.23 -21.86
N ASP A 108 5.14 -26.66 -21.23
CA ASP A 108 5.51 -28.07 -21.04
C ASP A 108 5.38 -28.60 -19.60
N GLN A 109 4.93 -27.79 -18.64
CA GLN A 109 4.79 -28.21 -17.24
C GLN A 109 3.35 -28.20 -16.72
N PRO A 110 2.95 -29.24 -15.96
CA PRO A 110 1.65 -29.26 -15.30
C PRO A 110 1.51 -28.09 -14.33
N PRO A 111 0.28 -27.57 -14.10
CA PRO A 111 0.05 -26.43 -13.22
C PRO A 111 0.71 -26.57 -11.86
N GLN A 112 1.23 -25.47 -11.32
CA GLN A 112 1.84 -25.43 -9.99
C GLN A 112 1.38 -24.21 -9.22
N PHE A 113 1.18 -24.36 -7.91
CA PHE A 113 1.01 -23.23 -7.01
C PHE A 113 2.35 -22.54 -6.77
N GLN A 114 2.48 -21.31 -7.25
CA GLN A 114 3.58 -20.43 -6.93
C GLN A 114 3.13 -19.45 -5.84
N ARG A 115 3.71 -19.57 -4.65
CA ARG A 115 3.50 -18.57 -3.59
C ARG A 115 4.29 -17.31 -3.94
N ILE A 116 3.63 -16.15 -3.88
CA ILE A 116 4.28 -14.85 -3.97
C ILE A 116 4.75 -14.46 -2.58
N THR A 117 6.06 -14.47 -2.40
CA THR A 117 6.74 -14.10 -1.16
C THR A 117 7.00 -12.60 -1.18
N PHE A 118 6.55 -11.89 -0.15
CA PHE A 118 6.72 -10.44 -0.03
C PHE A 118 7.91 -10.05 0.89
N GLY A 119 8.88 -10.95 1.08
CA GLY A 119 10.05 -10.72 1.94
C GLY A 119 9.77 -10.64 3.45
N LEU A 120 8.51 -10.79 3.87
CA LEU A 120 8.05 -10.67 5.27
C LEU A 120 7.54 -12.00 5.85
N ASP A 121 7.79 -13.10 5.16
CA ASP A 121 7.27 -14.43 5.48
C ASP A 121 7.75 -14.97 6.84
N THR A 122 8.83 -14.41 7.37
CA THR A 122 9.38 -14.70 8.70
C THR A 122 8.61 -14.02 9.84
N LEU A 123 7.70 -13.08 9.54
CA LEU A 123 6.85 -12.41 10.53
C LEU A 123 5.54 -13.17 10.81
N ALA A 124 5.41 -14.42 10.35
CA ALA A 124 4.32 -15.29 10.77
C ALA A 124 4.26 -15.30 12.30
N SER A 125 3.11 -14.92 12.85
CA SER A 125 2.88 -14.90 14.29
C SER A 125 3.24 -16.28 14.87
N LYS A 126 4.11 -16.30 15.89
CA LYS A 126 4.39 -17.48 16.72
C LYS A 126 3.17 -17.93 17.55
N GLU A 127 1.96 -17.52 17.16
CA GLU A 127 0.74 -17.88 17.85
C GLU A 127 0.43 -19.34 17.56
N ILE A 128 0.37 -20.14 18.62
CA ILE A 128 -0.08 -21.51 18.57
C ILE A 128 -1.59 -21.49 18.32
N VAL A 129 -1.98 -21.59 17.05
CA VAL A 129 -3.39 -21.68 16.67
C VAL A 129 -3.88 -23.12 16.94
N ALA A 130 -4.77 -23.27 17.92
CA ALA A 130 -5.27 -24.58 18.38
C ALA A 130 -6.02 -25.40 17.31
N ARG A 131 -6.59 -24.75 16.28
CA ARG A 131 -7.23 -25.40 15.12
C ARG A 131 -6.85 -24.67 13.84
N GLN A 132 -6.12 -25.37 12.96
CA GLN A 132 -5.68 -24.85 11.67
C GLN A 132 -6.53 -25.44 10.54
N GLY A 133 -6.79 -24.63 9.52
CA GLY A 133 -7.58 -25.03 8.35
C GLY A 133 -8.34 -23.86 7.75
N ALA A 134 -9.02 -24.12 6.63
CA ALA A 134 -9.96 -23.17 6.08
C ALA A 134 -11.17 -22.99 7.01
N ASP A 135 -11.62 -21.75 7.21
CA ASP A 135 -12.74 -21.41 8.08
C ASP A 135 -13.77 -20.56 7.33
N TRP A 136 -14.50 -21.23 6.44
CA TRP A 136 -15.49 -20.60 5.57
C TRP A 136 -16.63 -19.92 6.34
N LYS A 137 -17.04 -20.53 7.47
CA LYS A 137 -18.19 -20.11 8.28
C LYS A 137 -17.82 -19.14 9.40
N GLY A 138 -16.64 -19.28 9.99
CA GLY A 138 -16.21 -18.47 11.14
C GLY A 138 -15.55 -17.14 10.75
N ALA A 139 -15.24 -16.92 9.47
CA ALA A 139 -14.82 -15.61 9.01
C ALA A 139 -16.01 -14.62 9.01
N GLN A 140 -15.88 -13.52 9.74
CA GLN A 140 -16.91 -12.50 9.86
C GLN A 140 -16.97 -11.59 8.62
N ILE A 141 -18.13 -11.02 8.34
CA ILE A 141 -18.30 -9.95 7.35
C ILE A 141 -18.30 -8.62 8.11
N GLY A 142 -17.42 -7.70 7.71
CA GLY A 142 -17.34 -6.36 8.30
C GLY A 142 -18.33 -5.41 7.64
N THR A 143 -18.92 -4.50 8.43
CA THR A 143 -19.84 -3.49 7.91
C THR A 143 -19.19 -2.11 7.84
N ILE A 144 -19.37 -1.45 6.70
CA ILE A 144 -19.05 -0.04 6.44
C ILE A 144 -20.36 0.73 6.44
N ARG A 145 -20.58 1.57 7.46
CA ARG A 145 -21.78 2.41 7.52
C ARG A 145 -21.58 3.61 6.62
N VAL A 146 -22.52 3.83 5.71
CA VAL A 146 -22.42 4.90 4.71
C VAL A 146 -23.58 5.86 4.79
N ARG A 147 -23.26 7.14 4.66
CA ARG A 147 -24.23 8.19 4.33
C ARG A 147 -24.22 8.39 2.83
N VAL A 148 -25.36 8.21 2.16
CA VAL A 148 -25.46 8.32 0.70
C VAL A 148 -26.12 9.65 0.36
N LEU A 149 -25.45 10.47 -0.45
CA LEU A 149 -25.99 11.77 -0.85
C LEU A 149 -26.03 11.92 -2.37
N VAL A 150 -26.98 12.71 -2.87
CA VAL A 150 -26.99 13.25 -4.24
C VAL A 150 -26.94 14.78 -4.20
N ASP A 151 -26.38 15.41 -5.22
CA ASP A 151 -26.41 16.87 -5.32
C ASP A 151 -27.81 17.37 -5.70
N ASP A 152 -27.99 18.68 -5.57
CA ASP A 152 -29.18 19.42 -5.95
C ASP A 152 -29.45 19.42 -7.46
N GLU A 153 -28.42 19.13 -8.27
CA GLU A 153 -28.56 18.92 -9.72
C GLU A 153 -29.33 17.62 -10.06
N ASP A 154 -29.39 16.63 -9.15
CA ASP A 154 -30.24 15.46 -9.33
C ASP A 154 -31.73 15.78 -9.09
N ARG A 155 -32.45 16.05 -10.17
CA ARG A 155 -33.89 16.40 -10.14
C ARG A 155 -34.83 15.22 -9.89
N ARG A 156 -34.33 13.98 -9.75
CA ARG A 156 -35.18 12.80 -9.48
C ARG A 156 -35.80 12.93 -8.10
N ARG A 157 -37.04 12.47 -7.92
CA ARG A 157 -37.69 12.40 -6.59
C ARG A 157 -36.92 11.45 -5.67
N ASP A 158 -36.99 11.71 -4.36
CA ASP A 158 -36.25 10.96 -3.35
C ASP A 158 -36.50 9.45 -3.38
N SER A 159 -37.75 9.03 -3.53
CA SER A 159 -38.09 7.61 -3.65
C SER A 159 -37.39 6.92 -4.83
N ILE A 160 -37.20 7.62 -5.94
CA ILE A 160 -36.66 7.05 -7.19
C ILE A 160 -35.15 6.88 -7.10
N TRP A 161 -34.42 7.94 -6.73
CA TRP A 161 -32.95 7.86 -6.70
C TRP A 161 -32.48 6.99 -5.54
N GLN A 162 -33.15 7.02 -4.38
CA GLN A 162 -32.80 6.16 -3.25
C GLN A 162 -33.00 4.69 -3.58
N GLU A 163 -34.09 4.31 -4.26
CA GLU A 163 -34.29 2.92 -4.70
C GLU A 163 -33.21 2.47 -5.68
N LYS A 164 -32.82 3.33 -6.63
CA LYS A 164 -31.72 3.06 -7.55
C LYS A 164 -30.39 2.88 -6.82
N MET A 165 -30.06 3.75 -5.86
CA MET A 165 -28.84 3.62 -5.05
C MET A 165 -28.85 2.34 -4.22
N LYS A 166 -29.97 1.98 -3.60
CA LYS A 166 -30.10 0.71 -2.86
C LYS A 166 -29.74 -0.49 -3.73
N LYS A 167 -30.31 -0.58 -4.95
CA LYS A 167 -30.03 -1.67 -5.89
C LYS A 167 -28.55 -1.71 -6.30
N ARG A 168 -27.95 -0.54 -6.57
CA ARG A 168 -26.52 -0.45 -6.93
C ARG A 168 -25.60 -0.85 -5.79
N LEU A 169 -25.88 -0.39 -4.56
CA LEU A 169 -25.10 -0.75 -3.38
C LEU A 169 -25.26 -2.24 -3.02
N GLU A 170 -26.44 -2.82 -3.24
CA GLU A 170 -26.65 -4.26 -3.08
C GLU A 170 -25.81 -5.09 -4.08
N ALA A 171 -25.74 -4.65 -5.34
CA ALA A 171 -24.85 -5.28 -6.32
C ALA A 171 -23.36 -5.10 -5.94
N ALA A 172 -22.98 -3.95 -5.38
CA ALA A 172 -21.63 -3.74 -4.87
C ALA A 172 -21.32 -4.64 -3.66
N ASN A 173 -22.28 -4.87 -2.76
CA ASN A 173 -22.15 -5.77 -1.62
C ASN A 173 -21.82 -7.20 -2.06
N GLN A 174 -22.42 -7.72 -3.13
CA GLN A 174 -22.10 -9.05 -3.65
C GLN A 174 -20.60 -9.19 -3.98
N ALA A 175 -20.01 -8.16 -4.61
CA ALA A 175 -18.59 -8.15 -4.93
C ALA A 175 -17.73 -7.95 -3.66
N LEU A 176 -18.06 -6.99 -2.80
CA LEU A 176 -17.26 -6.71 -1.60
C LEU A 176 -17.26 -7.88 -0.60
N GLU A 177 -18.40 -8.55 -0.42
CA GLU A 177 -18.51 -9.70 0.46
C GLU A 177 -17.65 -10.87 -0.06
N TYR A 178 -17.68 -11.11 -1.37
CA TYR A 178 -16.86 -12.14 -2.00
C TYR A 178 -15.36 -11.82 -1.90
N TYR A 179 -14.95 -10.63 -2.35
CA TYR A 179 -13.53 -10.30 -2.49
C TYR A 179 -12.83 -9.97 -1.19
N CYS A 180 -13.51 -9.29 -0.25
CA CYS A 180 -12.87 -8.79 0.96
C CYS A 180 -13.66 -8.97 2.25
N ARG A 181 -14.81 -9.68 2.20
CA ARG A 181 -15.71 -9.90 3.34
C ARG A 181 -16.11 -8.61 4.03
N MET A 182 -16.42 -7.60 3.21
CA MET A 182 -16.97 -6.33 3.65
C MET A 182 -18.32 -6.12 3.01
N ARG A 183 -19.21 -5.40 3.70
CA ARG A 183 -20.49 -4.96 3.18
C ARG A 183 -20.73 -3.51 3.56
N ILE A 184 -21.55 -2.86 2.77
CA ILE A 184 -22.01 -1.50 2.97
C ILE A 184 -23.41 -1.53 3.58
N GLU A 185 -23.63 -0.71 4.59
CA GLU A 185 -24.93 -0.46 5.19
C GLU A 185 -25.26 1.02 5.12
N ILE A 186 -26.39 1.36 4.49
CA ILE A 186 -26.84 2.75 4.39
C ILE A 186 -27.47 3.14 5.72
N VAL A 187 -26.88 4.11 6.41
CA VAL A 187 -27.42 4.64 7.67
C VAL A 187 -28.28 5.88 7.46
N GLU A 188 -28.04 6.62 6.37
CA GLU A 188 -28.76 7.86 6.08
C GLU A 188 -28.68 8.21 4.59
N PHE A 189 -29.76 8.76 4.05
CA PHE A 189 -29.80 9.41 2.75
C PHE A 189 -29.83 10.92 2.92
N GLY A 190 -29.18 11.66 2.02
CA GLY A 190 -29.19 13.12 2.06
C GLY A 190 -29.11 13.76 0.68
N ARG A 191 -29.26 15.09 0.68
CA ARG A 191 -28.93 15.95 -0.44
C ARG A 191 -27.93 17.01 0.01
N TRP A 192 -27.13 17.51 -0.91
CA TRP A 192 -26.30 18.68 -0.65
C TRP A 192 -26.40 19.68 -1.79
N VAL A 193 -26.16 20.95 -1.47
CA VAL A 193 -26.09 22.03 -2.47
C VAL A 193 -24.67 22.06 -3.02
N SER A 194 -24.53 21.79 -4.31
CA SER A 194 -23.26 21.81 -5.03
C SER A 194 -22.90 23.22 -5.51
N ASP A 195 -21.60 23.49 -5.69
CA ASP A 195 -21.13 24.79 -6.20
C ASP A 195 -20.95 24.71 -7.71
N ASN A 196 -21.97 25.18 -8.43
CA ASN A 196 -22.02 25.21 -9.90
C ASN A 196 -20.92 26.03 -10.58
N GLN A 197 -20.13 26.82 -9.84
CA GLN A 197 -18.98 27.54 -10.40
C GLN A 197 -17.74 26.66 -10.54
N LEU A 198 -17.66 25.55 -9.80
CA LEU A 198 -16.53 24.63 -9.84
C LEU A 198 -16.50 23.87 -11.17
N LYS A 199 -15.36 23.95 -11.86
CA LYS A 199 -15.12 23.24 -13.13
C LYS A 199 -14.14 22.07 -12.96
N ASP A 200 -13.39 22.04 -11.86
CA ASP A 200 -12.45 20.98 -11.53
C ASP A 200 -13.05 20.02 -10.49
N PHE A 201 -12.92 18.72 -10.77
CA PHE A 201 -13.50 17.68 -9.92
C PHE A 201 -12.78 17.54 -8.57
N LYS A 202 -11.48 17.84 -8.48
CA LYS A 202 -10.74 17.79 -7.21
C LYS A 202 -11.16 18.94 -6.31
N GLU A 203 -11.42 20.11 -6.88
CA GLU A 203 -12.02 21.24 -6.16
C GLU A 203 -13.43 20.89 -5.66
N ALA A 204 -14.25 20.22 -6.47
CA ALA A 204 -15.57 19.74 -6.06
C ALA A 204 -15.50 18.72 -4.91
N LEU A 205 -14.57 17.77 -4.95
CA LEU A 205 -14.33 16.83 -3.84
C LEU A 205 -13.91 17.58 -2.57
N ALA A 206 -13.03 18.57 -2.67
CA ALA A 206 -12.61 19.37 -1.52
C ALA A 206 -13.76 20.20 -0.94
N ALA A 207 -14.63 20.75 -1.79
CA ALA A 207 -15.82 21.49 -1.37
C ALA A 207 -16.84 20.55 -0.68
N PHE A 208 -17.07 19.36 -1.24
CA PHE A 208 -17.93 18.33 -0.65
C PHE A 208 -17.45 17.93 0.75
N GLU A 209 -16.15 17.63 0.90
CA GLU A 209 -15.56 17.29 2.20
C GLU A 209 -15.69 18.39 3.26
N LYS A 210 -15.68 19.65 2.84
CA LYS A 210 -15.80 20.81 3.74
C LYS A 210 -17.25 21.06 4.17
N THR A 211 -18.21 20.80 3.29
CA THR A 211 -19.61 21.21 3.45
C THR A 211 -20.50 20.06 3.94
N VAL A 212 -20.18 18.83 3.61
CA VAL A 212 -20.98 17.65 3.93
C VAL A 212 -20.34 16.90 5.10
N PRO A 213 -20.98 16.86 6.28
CA PRO A 213 -20.50 16.01 7.36
C PRO A 213 -20.86 14.55 7.11
N LYS A 214 -19.95 13.63 7.45
CA LYS A 214 -20.24 12.18 7.44
C LYS A 214 -21.22 11.73 8.53
N GLY A 215 -21.41 12.54 9.59
CA GLY A 215 -22.25 12.20 10.73
C GLY A 215 -21.77 10.95 11.48
N SER A 216 -22.71 10.07 11.83
CA SER A 216 -22.45 8.78 12.50
C SER A 216 -21.94 7.69 11.55
N ALA A 217 -21.97 7.93 10.24
CA ALA A 217 -21.45 7.01 9.23
C ALA A 217 -19.93 6.91 9.32
N ASP A 218 -19.38 5.81 8.82
CA ASP A 218 -17.93 5.65 8.68
C ASP A 218 -17.42 6.53 7.52
N VAL A 219 -18.16 6.56 6.41
CA VAL A 219 -17.88 7.35 5.20
C VAL A 219 -19.16 7.97 4.60
N ALA A 220 -19.06 9.17 4.05
CA ALA A 220 -20.10 9.77 3.22
C ALA A 220 -19.77 9.63 1.74
N ILE A 221 -20.71 9.13 0.95
CA ILE A 221 -20.59 8.92 -0.50
C ILE A 221 -21.53 9.90 -1.20
N GLY A 222 -20.96 10.88 -1.88
CA GLY A 222 -21.69 11.84 -2.71
C GLY A 222 -21.75 11.39 -4.16
N PHE A 223 -22.93 11.44 -4.77
CA PHE A 223 -23.16 11.21 -6.20
C PHE A 223 -23.51 12.54 -6.86
N THR A 224 -22.55 13.11 -7.61
CA THR A 224 -22.72 14.43 -8.23
C THR A 224 -23.15 14.33 -9.69
N SER A 225 -24.20 15.08 -10.05
CA SER A 225 -24.68 15.25 -11.42
C SER A 225 -24.12 16.50 -12.11
N GLN A 226 -23.42 17.37 -11.38
CA GLN A 226 -22.81 18.60 -11.90
C GLN A 226 -21.80 18.35 -13.05
N PHE A 227 -21.06 17.24 -12.98
CA PHE A 227 -20.00 16.93 -13.94
C PHE A 227 -20.46 15.81 -14.89
N PRO A 228 -20.61 16.07 -16.20
CA PRO A 228 -20.90 15.02 -17.14
C PRO A 228 -19.73 14.02 -17.20
N VAL A 229 -20.06 12.73 -17.23
CA VAL A 229 -19.13 11.64 -17.53
C VAL A 229 -18.96 11.61 -19.06
N ASP A 230 -17.86 12.19 -19.53
CA ASP A 230 -17.39 12.03 -20.91
C ASP A 230 -16.19 11.07 -20.92
N HIS A 231 -16.08 10.25 -21.97
CA HIS A 231 -15.04 9.23 -22.18
C HIS A 231 -13.60 9.80 -22.20
N LYS A 232 -13.47 11.13 -22.21
CA LYS A 232 -12.20 11.88 -22.24
C LYS A 232 -11.81 12.48 -20.90
N ILE A 233 -12.65 12.41 -19.87
CA ILE A 233 -12.37 13.08 -18.60
C ILE A 233 -11.78 12.06 -17.61
N PRO A 234 -10.50 12.20 -17.24
CA PRO A 234 -9.92 11.39 -16.17
C PRO A 234 -10.67 11.71 -14.87
N HIS A 235 -10.97 10.69 -14.06
CA HIS A 235 -11.66 10.74 -12.75
C HIS A 235 -13.19 10.61 -12.80
N ALA A 236 -13.70 9.38 -12.93
CA ALA A 236 -15.13 9.07 -12.77
C ALA A 236 -15.60 9.10 -11.29
N GLY A 237 -14.65 9.06 -10.36
CA GLY A 237 -14.84 9.25 -8.92
C GLY A 237 -13.53 9.69 -8.26
N GLY A 238 -13.57 9.91 -6.95
CA GLY A 238 -12.37 10.17 -6.18
C GLY A 238 -12.53 10.07 -4.67
N THR A 239 -11.46 9.59 -4.03
CA THR A 239 -11.22 9.60 -2.59
C THR A 239 -9.79 10.08 -2.30
N ARG A 240 -9.54 10.66 -1.10
CA ARG A 240 -8.19 11.06 -0.66
C ARG A 240 -7.35 9.90 -0.10
N GLY A 241 -7.63 8.68 -0.56
CA GLY A 241 -6.98 7.45 -0.14
C GLY A 241 -7.81 6.59 0.81
N PRO A 242 -7.18 5.58 1.44
CA PRO A 242 -7.92 4.54 2.16
C PRO A 242 -8.50 5.04 3.48
N LEU A 243 -9.68 4.53 3.82
CA LEU A 243 -10.40 4.80 5.07
C LEU A 243 -10.61 6.30 5.36
N ARG A 244 -10.80 7.09 4.30
CA ARG A 244 -11.12 8.53 4.38
C ARG A 244 -12.62 8.75 4.53
N SER A 245 -12.99 9.85 5.15
CA SER A 245 -14.38 10.12 5.52
C SER A 245 -15.33 10.40 4.35
N HIS A 246 -14.82 10.65 3.15
CA HIS A 246 -15.63 11.07 2.00
C HIS A 246 -15.18 10.39 0.70
N ILE A 247 -16.16 10.06 -0.14
CA ILE A 247 -15.98 9.62 -1.52
C ILE A 247 -16.94 10.47 -2.38
N LEU A 248 -16.46 11.00 -3.50
CA LEU A 248 -17.30 11.68 -4.48
C LEU A 248 -17.30 10.89 -5.79
N ILE A 249 -18.46 10.65 -6.37
CA ILE A 249 -18.65 9.86 -7.60
C ILE A 249 -19.48 10.69 -8.58
N ARG A 250 -19.11 10.69 -9.85
CA ARG A 250 -19.91 11.33 -10.90
C ARG A 250 -21.07 10.42 -11.32
N GLU A 251 -22.28 10.95 -11.33
CA GLU A 251 -23.51 10.23 -11.62
C GLU A 251 -24.03 10.50 -13.05
N TYR A 252 -23.80 11.71 -13.59
CA TYR A 252 -24.46 12.18 -14.81
C TYR A 252 -23.72 11.81 -16.09
N GLY A 253 -24.42 11.12 -16.98
CA GLY A 253 -23.96 10.77 -18.32
C GLY A 253 -25.01 9.87 -18.96
N LEU A 254 -25.84 10.41 -19.85
CA LEU A 254 -26.95 9.67 -20.48
C LEU A 254 -26.50 8.40 -21.23
N ARG A 255 -25.20 8.26 -21.49
CA ARG A 255 -24.58 7.14 -22.21
C ARG A 255 -23.89 6.11 -21.32
N VAL A 256 -23.85 6.33 -20.00
CA VAL A 256 -23.21 5.39 -19.05
C VAL A 256 -24.24 4.40 -18.53
N SER A 257 -23.96 3.11 -18.66
CA SER A 257 -24.84 2.03 -18.20
C SER A 257 -24.80 1.90 -16.66
N GLU A 258 -25.79 1.22 -16.06
CA GLU A 258 -25.71 0.91 -14.62
C GLU A 258 -24.55 -0.03 -14.27
N VAL A 259 -24.08 -0.85 -15.22
CA VAL A 259 -22.93 -1.73 -15.00
C VAL A 259 -21.64 -0.92 -14.91
N GLU A 260 -21.50 0.11 -15.75
CA GLU A 260 -20.38 1.06 -15.66
C GLU A 260 -20.45 1.91 -14.39
N ARG A 261 -21.65 2.35 -13.97
CA ARG A 261 -21.81 3.03 -12.68
C ARG A 261 -21.42 2.14 -11.50
N LEU A 262 -21.74 0.84 -11.57
CA LEU A 262 -21.32 -0.14 -10.57
C LEU A 262 -19.80 -0.36 -10.59
N GLU A 263 -19.18 -0.42 -11.77
CA GLU A 263 -17.72 -0.50 -11.91
C GLU A 263 -17.03 0.69 -11.23
N ILE A 264 -17.49 1.91 -11.50
CA ILE A 264 -16.94 3.14 -10.89
C ILE A 264 -17.10 3.11 -9.37
N LEU A 265 -18.29 2.74 -8.87
CA LEU A 265 -18.53 2.63 -7.43
C LEU A 265 -17.57 1.62 -6.78
N LEU A 266 -17.41 0.44 -7.39
CA LEU A 266 -16.50 -0.58 -6.89
C LEU A 266 -15.04 -0.13 -6.96
N HIS A 267 -14.62 0.57 -8.00
CA HIS A 267 -13.28 1.14 -8.11
C HIS A 267 -12.95 2.07 -6.94
N GLU A 268 -13.85 3.02 -6.64
CA GLU A 268 -13.65 3.96 -5.52
C GLU A 268 -13.70 3.27 -4.15
N LEU A 269 -14.57 2.26 -4.00
CA LEU A 269 -14.61 1.43 -2.79
C LEU A 269 -13.35 0.58 -2.64
N GLY A 270 -12.76 0.13 -3.75
CA GLY A 270 -11.45 -0.49 -3.80
C GLY A 270 -10.39 0.44 -3.23
N HIS A 271 -10.29 1.67 -3.72
CA HIS A 271 -9.38 2.68 -3.15
C HIS A 271 -9.63 2.97 -1.68
N TYR A 272 -10.90 3.10 -1.26
CA TYR A 272 -11.27 3.27 0.14
C TYR A 272 -10.76 2.11 1.01
N LEU A 273 -10.77 0.88 0.49
CA LEU A 273 -10.25 -0.32 1.15
C LEU A 273 -8.75 -0.58 0.91
N GLY A 274 -8.03 0.34 0.26
CA GLY A 274 -6.58 0.22 0.09
C GLY A 274 -6.12 -0.44 -1.20
N ALA A 275 -6.96 -0.56 -2.23
CA ALA A 275 -6.53 -0.98 -3.55
C ALA A 275 -5.78 0.16 -4.28
N ALA A 276 -4.75 -0.21 -5.04
CA ALA A 276 -4.02 0.64 -5.98
C ALA A 276 -4.51 0.41 -7.41
N HIS A 277 -4.14 1.27 -8.36
CA HIS A 277 -4.44 1.00 -9.77
C HIS A 277 -3.73 -0.26 -10.29
N SER A 278 -4.32 -0.85 -11.32
CA SER A 278 -3.88 -2.10 -11.93
C SER A 278 -3.63 -1.90 -13.43
N PRO A 279 -2.57 -2.50 -13.99
CA PRO A 279 -2.36 -2.55 -15.44
C PRO A 279 -3.25 -3.59 -16.11
N GLU A 280 -3.88 -4.48 -15.35
CA GLU A 280 -4.75 -5.53 -15.87
C GLU A 280 -6.08 -4.93 -16.33
N ARG A 281 -6.34 -4.96 -17.64
CA ARG A 281 -7.59 -4.45 -18.21
C ARG A 281 -8.84 -5.10 -17.61
N GLY A 282 -8.76 -6.36 -17.18
CA GLY A 282 -9.87 -7.06 -16.54
C GLY A 282 -10.09 -6.74 -15.06
N SER A 283 -9.22 -5.91 -14.45
CA SER A 283 -9.34 -5.53 -13.04
C SER A 283 -10.28 -4.32 -12.90
N LEU A 284 -11.11 -4.34 -11.86
CA LEU A 284 -11.88 -3.18 -11.40
C LEU A 284 -10.98 -1.98 -11.09
N MET A 285 -9.69 -2.20 -10.80
CA MET A 285 -8.72 -1.13 -10.51
C MET A 285 -7.97 -0.62 -11.75
N ARG A 286 -8.42 -0.92 -12.96
CA ARG A 286 -7.87 -0.33 -14.19
C ARG A 286 -8.05 1.20 -14.22
N THR A 287 -7.17 1.92 -14.89
CA THR A 287 -7.09 3.40 -14.83
C THR A 287 -8.09 4.14 -15.72
N VAL A 288 -8.56 3.51 -16.80
CA VAL A 288 -9.57 4.07 -17.69
C VAL A 288 -10.89 3.40 -17.35
N LEU A 289 -11.94 4.16 -17.05
CA LEU A 289 -13.27 3.65 -16.71
C LEU A 289 -14.33 4.30 -17.60
N GLY A 290 -15.51 3.68 -17.70
CA GLY A 290 -16.62 4.20 -18.50
C GLY A 290 -16.34 4.23 -20.00
N ASP A 291 -15.48 3.34 -20.48
CA ASP A 291 -15.10 3.16 -21.88
C ASP A 291 -15.91 2.03 -22.57
N GLY A 292 -17.02 1.61 -21.97
CA GLY A 292 -17.84 0.51 -22.45
C GLY A 292 -17.30 -0.88 -22.13
N GLN A 293 -16.10 -1.02 -21.54
CA GLN A 293 -15.52 -2.33 -21.27
C GLN A 293 -16.40 -3.15 -20.31
N ALA A 294 -16.98 -2.52 -19.29
CA ALA A 294 -17.86 -3.19 -18.34
C ALA A 294 -19.17 -3.72 -18.96
N ASN A 295 -19.54 -3.23 -20.14
CA ASN A 295 -20.71 -3.70 -20.88
C ASN A 295 -20.44 -4.96 -21.71
N LEU A 296 -19.17 -5.36 -21.88
CA LEU A 296 -18.82 -6.57 -22.61
C LEU A 296 -19.22 -7.81 -21.81
N ARG A 297 -19.83 -8.81 -22.47
CA ARG A 297 -20.17 -10.10 -21.85
C ARG A 297 -18.95 -10.83 -21.26
N SER A 298 -17.76 -10.54 -21.79
CA SER A 298 -16.49 -11.10 -21.31
C SER A 298 -15.94 -10.39 -20.08
N PHE A 299 -16.41 -9.19 -19.77
CA PHE A 299 -15.95 -8.44 -18.60
C PHE A 299 -16.54 -9.05 -17.34
N ARG A 300 -15.67 -9.31 -16.37
CA ARG A 300 -16.02 -9.86 -15.07
C ARG A 300 -15.75 -8.78 -14.04
N VAL A 301 -16.71 -8.55 -13.15
CA VAL A 301 -16.56 -7.66 -12.00
C VAL A 301 -15.56 -8.31 -11.04
N ALA A 302 -14.28 -8.01 -11.22
CA ALA A 302 -13.21 -8.68 -10.49
C ALA A 302 -12.05 -7.72 -10.15
N TYR A 303 -11.52 -7.85 -8.93
CA TYR A 303 -10.23 -7.24 -8.57
C TYR A 303 -9.09 -8.17 -8.98
N ASP A 304 -7.92 -7.60 -9.28
CA ASP A 304 -6.72 -8.42 -9.42
C ASP A 304 -6.25 -9.00 -8.06
N PRO A 305 -5.41 -10.05 -8.06
CA PRO A 305 -5.02 -10.76 -6.85
C PRO A 305 -4.21 -9.92 -5.86
N TYR A 306 -3.42 -8.95 -6.33
CA TYR A 306 -2.62 -8.10 -5.45
C TYR A 306 -3.51 -7.12 -4.69
N ASN A 307 -4.42 -6.46 -5.41
CA ASN A 307 -5.41 -5.58 -4.80
C ASN A 307 -6.39 -6.34 -3.90
N THR A 308 -6.81 -7.53 -4.30
CA THR A 308 -7.64 -8.38 -3.44
C THR A 308 -6.94 -8.69 -2.12
N LEU A 309 -5.65 -9.02 -2.14
CA LEU A 309 -4.89 -9.26 -0.91
C LEU A 309 -4.76 -7.98 -0.07
N ALA A 310 -4.44 -6.83 -0.69
CA ALA A 310 -4.32 -5.56 0.01
C ALA A 310 -5.63 -5.16 0.71
N MET A 311 -6.76 -5.25 0.00
CA MET A 311 -8.09 -4.97 0.55
C MET A 311 -8.41 -5.88 1.73
N ASN A 312 -8.04 -7.17 1.67
CA ASN A 312 -8.28 -8.09 2.78
C ASN A 312 -7.43 -7.78 4.01
N ILE A 313 -6.19 -7.30 3.86
CA ILE A 313 -5.36 -6.88 4.99
C ILE A 313 -6.00 -5.68 5.70
N VAL A 314 -6.48 -4.69 4.95
CA VAL A 314 -7.20 -3.53 5.52
C VAL A 314 -8.51 -3.97 6.17
N ALA A 315 -9.28 -4.83 5.49
CA ALA A 315 -10.55 -5.35 5.99
C ALA A 315 -10.41 -6.21 7.24
N ASP A 316 -9.34 -7.00 7.37
CA ASP A 316 -9.03 -7.75 8.58
C ASP A 316 -8.79 -6.82 9.77
N GLN A 317 -8.04 -5.74 9.58
CA GLN A 317 -7.81 -4.73 10.63
C GLN A 317 -9.09 -4.00 11.01
N TRP A 318 -9.98 -3.75 10.04
CA TRP A 318 -11.31 -3.21 10.28
C TRP A 318 -12.16 -4.14 11.17
N ARG A 319 -12.24 -5.43 10.81
CA ARG A 319 -13.05 -6.43 11.52
C ARG A 319 -12.50 -6.77 12.90
N GLN A 320 -11.19 -6.98 13.00
CA GLN A 320 -10.55 -7.53 14.21
C GLN A 320 -10.20 -6.45 15.22
N LYS A 321 -9.83 -5.26 14.75
CA LYS A 321 -9.28 -4.19 15.59
C LYS A 321 -10.07 -2.90 15.54
N ASN A 322 -11.22 -2.92 14.86
CA ASN A 322 -12.08 -1.74 14.69
C ASN A 322 -11.34 -0.53 14.08
N VAL A 323 -10.35 -0.78 13.21
CA VAL A 323 -9.60 0.28 12.53
C VAL A 323 -10.52 1.04 11.58
N ARG A 324 -10.46 2.38 11.63
CA ARG A 324 -11.23 3.31 10.79
C ARG A 324 -10.38 4.35 10.09
N GLN A 325 -9.07 4.36 10.32
CA GLN A 325 -8.12 5.25 9.67
C GLN A 325 -6.84 4.48 9.35
N ILE A 326 -6.21 4.79 8.21
CA ILE A 326 -5.00 4.06 7.75
C ILE A 326 -3.83 4.14 8.76
N GLN A 327 -3.76 5.22 9.55
CA GLN A 327 -2.71 5.41 10.56
C GLN A 327 -2.84 4.43 11.74
N GLN A 328 -4.03 3.91 11.98
CA GLN A 328 -4.34 2.98 13.08
C GLN A 328 -3.99 1.53 12.74
N LEU A 329 -3.63 1.22 11.49
CA LEU A 329 -3.16 -0.12 11.11
C LEU A 329 -1.99 -0.54 12.00
N ASP A 330 -1.93 -1.80 12.39
CA ASP A 330 -0.79 -2.32 13.13
C ASP A 330 0.49 -2.36 12.28
N GLN A 331 1.63 -2.63 12.92
CA GLN A 331 2.92 -2.68 12.24
C GLN A 331 2.98 -3.79 11.18
N THR A 332 2.43 -4.96 11.47
CA THR A 332 2.47 -6.14 10.58
C THR A 332 1.65 -5.90 9.32
N ALA A 333 0.43 -5.39 9.44
CA ALA A 333 -0.44 -5.02 8.33
C ALA A 333 0.20 -3.96 7.45
N ARG A 334 0.80 -2.92 8.06
CA ARG A 334 1.52 -1.88 7.33
C ARG A 334 2.70 -2.43 6.53
N GLN A 335 3.54 -3.27 7.13
CA GLN A 335 4.66 -3.90 6.44
C GLN A 335 4.19 -4.76 5.26
N ARG A 336 3.15 -5.58 5.45
CA ARG A 336 2.58 -6.41 4.37
C ARG A 336 2.02 -5.55 3.23
N LEU A 337 1.26 -4.51 3.54
CA LEU A 337 0.74 -3.57 2.55
C LEU A 337 1.87 -2.86 1.81
N ALA A 338 2.92 -2.41 2.52
CA ALA A 338 4.07 -1.77 1.91
C ALA A 338 4.77 -2.68 0.89
N ALA A 339 4.93 -3.97 1.22
CA ALA A 339 5.51 -4.92 0.30
C ALA A 339 4.61 -5.18 -0.93
N ILE A 340 3.30 -5.28 -0.75
CA ILE A 340 2.34 -5.43 -1.87
C ILE A 340 2.39 -4.20 -2.78
N TYR A 341 2.31 -2.99 -2.21
CA TYR A 341 2.35 -1.75 -3.00
C TYR A 341 3.68 -1.56 -3.71
N SER A 342 4.79 -2.01 -3.12
CA SER A 342 6.10 -2.01 -3.79
C SER A 342 6.10 -2.90 -5.04
N VAL A 343 5.48 -4.08 -4.95
CA VAL A 343 5.31 -4.99 -6.09
C VAL A 343 4.39 -4.38 -7.15
N ILE A 344 3.24 -3.82 -6.77
CA ILE A 344 2.32 -3.16 -7.71
C ILE A 344 3.02 -2.00 -8.41
N ALA A 345 3.72 -1.14 -7.66
CA ALA A 345 4.46 -0.03 -8.23
C ALA A 345 5.56 -0.52 -9.19
N GLN A 346 6.24 -1.63 -8.88
CA GLN A 346 7.24 -2.19 -9.80
C GLN A 346 6.62 -2.62 -11.14
N PHE A 347 5.43 -3.25 -11.12
CA PHE A 347 4.76 -3.72 -12.33
C PHE A 347 3.99 -2.62 -13.09
N TYR A 348 3.46 -1.63 -12.38
CA TYR A 348 2.70 -0.53 -12.95
C TYR A 348 3.29 0.80 -12.56
N SER A 349 4.53 0.97 -13.00
CA SER A 349 5.39 2.07 -12.57
C SER A 349 4.77 3.42 -12.91
N GLU A 350 4.24 3.58 -14.12
CA GLU A 350 3.67 4.83 -14.66
C GLU A 350 2.55 5.47 -13.82
N ASP A 351 1.93 4.73 -12.89
CA ASP A 351 0.84 5.19 -12.05
C ASP A 351 1.30 5.53 -10.61
N PRO A 352 0.96 6.72 -10.09
CA PRO A 352 1.44 7.16 -8.78
C PRO A 352 0.66 6.60 -7.58
N VAL A 353 -0.48 5.90 -7.77
CA VAL A 353 -1.36 5.54 -6.65
C VAL A 353 -0.71 4.54 -5.72
N ALA A 354 -0.08 3.48 -6.25
CA ALA A 354 0.61 2.49 -5.44
C ALA A 354 1.70 3.12 -4.56
N LEU A 355 2.39 4.16 -5.06
CA LEU A 355 3.42 4.88 -4.32
C LEU A 355 2.86 5.79 -3.25
N ASN A 356 1.79 6.50 -3.56
CA ASN A 356 1.10 7.30 -2.58
C ASN A 356 0.64 6.42 -1.42
N LEU A 357 0.07 5.24 -1.72
CA LEU A 357 -0.30 4.24 -0.72
C LEU A 357 0.91 3.71 0.05
N LEU A 358 2.00 3.36 -0.64
CA LEU A 358 3.26 2.95 -0.01
C LEU A 358 3.75 3.99 1.01
N SER A 359 3.75 5.28 0.63
CA SER A 359 4.17 6.36 1.52
C SER A 359 3.30 6.49 2.78
N LEU A 360 2.00 6.18 2.68
CA LEU A 360 1.06 6.23 3.81
C LEU A 360 1.27 5.09 4.82
N VAL A 361 1.64 3.91 4.35
CA VAL A 361 1.81 2.71 5.20
C VAL A 361 3.26 2.51 5.67
N THR A 362 4.21 3.24 5.08
CA THR A 362 5.64 3.14 5.39
C THR A 362 5.99 3.76 6.75
N GLN A 363 6.68 2.97 7.59
CA GLN A 363 7.27 3.41 8.86
C GLN A 363 8.75 3.02 9.03
N SER A 364 9.36 2.43 8.01
CA SER A 364 10.76 2.01 8.03
C SER A 364 11.57 2.87 7.05
N PRO A 365 12.83 3.22 7.37
CA PRO A 365 13.69 3.97 6.47
C PRO A 365 13.83 3.28 5.10
N GLU A 366 13.93 1.95 5.06
CA GLU A 366 14.06 1.16 3.81
C GLU A 366 12.91 1.40 2.81
N HIS A 367 11.67 1.44 3.31
CA HIS A 367 10.50 1.67 2.46
C HIS A 367 10.39 3.14 2.01
N GLY A 368 10.90 4.07 2.83
CA GLY A 368 11.01 5.47 2.46
C GLY A 368 12.01 5.67 1.31
N ILE A 369 13.15 4.97 1.37
CA ILE A 369 14.16 4.93 0.30
C ILE A 369 13.53 4.43 -1.00
N LEU A 370 12.77 3.32 -0.94
CA LEU A 370 12.06 2.75 -2.08
C LEU A 370 11.04 3.74 -2.68
N ALA A 371 10.24 4.41 -1.83
CA ALA A 371 9.25 5.37 -2.27
C ALA A 371 9.89 6.57 -3.01
N VAL A 372 10.97 7.13 -2.45
CA VAL A 372 11.74 8.22 -3.08
C VAL A 372 12.34 7.76 -4.41
N ARG A 373 13.02 6.60 -4.42
CA ARG A 373 13.65 6.06 -5.64
C ARG A 373 12.65 5.90 -6.76
N HIS A 374 11.51 5.31 -6.44
CA HIS A 374 10.49 5.05 -7.43
C HIS A 374 9.89 6.36 -7.96
N ALA A 375 9.64 7.36 -7.11
CA ALA A 375 9.11 8.64 -7.58
C ALA A 375 10.06 9.34 -8.57
N VAL A 376 11.37 9.29 -8.31
CA VAL A 376 12.39 9.80 -9.24
C VAL A 376 12.34 9.04 -10.57
N LEU A 377 12.23 7.71 -10.54
CA LEU A 377 12.06 6.90 -11.74
C LEU A 377 10.81 7.25 -12.54
N GLN A 378 9.70 7.57 -11.87
CA GLN A 378 8.47 7.97 -12.57
C GLN A 378 8.59 9.28 -13.29
N VAL A 379 9.22 10.25 -12.65
CA VAL A 379 9.48 11.51 -13.28
C VAL A 379 10.45 11.35 -14.44
N ALA A 380 11.41 10.42 -14.36
CA ALA A 380 12.29 10.06 -15.47
C ALA A 380 11.52 9.45 -16.65
N LEU A 381 10.64 8.46 -16.39
CA LEU A 381 9.78 7.84 -17.40
C LEU A 381 8.84 8.86 -18.05
N ALA A 382 8.20 9.72 -17.26
CA ALA A 382 7.35 10.79 -17.75
C ALA A 382 8.16 11.76 -18.64
N ASN A 383 9.40 12.06 -18.26
CA ASN A 383 10.28 12.89 -19.07
C ASN A 383 10.66 12.23 -20.41
N GLN A 384 10.93 10.92 -20.44
CA GLN A 384 11.13 10.17 -21.70
C GLN A 384 9.88 10.19 -22.59
N LYS A 385 8.69 10.02 -22.01
CA LYS A 385 7.43 10.13 -22.75
C LYS A 385 7.24 11.52 -23.38
N ARG A 386 7.67 12.59 -22.70
CA ARG A 386 7.62 13.95 -23.27
C ARG A 386 8.49 14.04 -24.52
N ILE A 387 9.71 13.48 -24.48
CA ILE A 387 10.62 13.42 -25.65
C ILE A 387 9.95 12.68 -26.80
N ALA A 388 9.37 11.49 -26.53
CA ALA A 388 8.68 10.70 -27.55
C ALA A 388 7.46 11.43 -28.15
N GLN A 389 6.83 12.34 -27.40
CA GLN A 389 5.72 13.18 -27.84
C GLN A 389 6.14 14.51 -28.49
N GLY A 390 7.45 14.74 -28.70
CA GLY A 390 7.96 16.00 -29.25
C GLY A 390 7.79 17.20 -28.33
N LYS A 391 7.52 16.99 -27.03
CA LYS A 391 7.37 18.05 -26.03
C LYS A 391 8.72 18.41 -25.42
N THR A 392 8.89 19.66 -25.00
CA THR A 392 10.07 20.10 -24.25
C THR A 392 10.23 19.27 -22.98
N ALA A 393 11.33 18.52 -22.91
CA ALA A 393 11.70 17.68 -21.79
C ALA A 393 12.74 18.39 -20.91
N TYR A 394 12.82 18.00 -19.65
CA TYR A 394 13.88 18.45 -18.76
C TYR A 394 15.20 17.75 -19.14
N ALA A 395 16.30 18.49 -19.14
CA ALA A 395 17.63 17.99 -19.46
C ALA A 395 18.67 18.60 -18.51
N ASN A 396 19.83 17.94 -18.39
CA ASN A 396 21.01 18.48 -17.69
C ASN A 396 20.67 18.96 -16.26
N ASP A 397 20.99 20.22 -15.95
CA ASP A 397 20.81 20.82 -14.62
C ASP A 397 19.32 20.94 -14.23
N ALA A 398 18.44 21.17 -15.21
CA ALA A 398 17.00 21.21 -15.00
C ALA A 398 16.45 19.81 -14.65
N LEU A 399 17.07 18.75 -15.20
CA LEU A 399 16.72 17.37 -14.87
C LEU A 399 17.16 17.01 -13.45
N MET A 400 18.36 17.45 -13.03
CA MET A 400 18.82 17.31 -11.66
C MET A 400 17.88 18.02 -10.67
N THR A 401 17.55 19.29 -10.96
CA THR A 401 16.59 20.07 -10.15
C THR A 401 15.25 19.36 -10.00
N LEU A 402 14.71 18.83 -11.10
CA LEU A 402 13.46 18.09 -11.11
C LEU A 402 13.52 16.85 -10.19
N TYR A 403 14.60 16.06 -10.27
CA TYR A 403 14.76 14.86 -9.45
C TYR A 403 14.90 15.17 -7.96
N VAL A 404 15.68 16.19 -7.60
CA VAL A 404 15.82 16.61 -6.20
C VAL A 404 14.49 17.08 -5.62
N ARG A 405 13.75 17.93 -6.33
CA ARG A 405 12.45 18.42 -5.89
C ARG A 405 11.42 17.29 -5.76
N THR A 406 11.43 16.34 -6.69
CA THR A 406 10.57 15.14 -6.65
C THR A 406 10.88 14.29 -5.41
N ALA A 407 12.16 14.01 -5.17
CA ALA A 407 12.59 13.26 -4.00
C ALA A 407 12.18 13.96 -2.70
N ALA A 408 12.38 15.28 -2.62
CA ALA A 408 12.01 16.09 -1.46
C ALA A 408 10.50 16.08 -1.20
N THR A 409 9.68 16.17 -2.25
CA THR A 409 8.21 16.12 -2.16
C THR A 409 7.72 14.83 -1.51
N VAL A 410 8.26 13.68 -1.94
CA VAL A 410 7.87 12.38 -1.38
C VAL A 410 8.39 12.21 0.04
N ALA A 411 9.65 12.58 0.27
CA ALA A 411 10.28 12.48 1.56
C ALA A 411 9.61 13.37 2.62
N ALA A 412 9.10 14.56 2.26
CA ALA A 412 8.42 15.48 3.16
C ALA A 412 7.11 14.92 3.74
N ARG A 413 6.52 13.91 3.08
CA ARG A 413 5.28 13.24 3.54
C ARG A 413 5.55 12.09 4.52
N LEU A 414 6.81 11.69 4.66
CA LEU A 414 7.22 10.66 5.62
C LEU A 414 7.41 11.28 7.02
N PRO A 415 7.34 10.49 8.10
CA PRO A 415 7.66 10.99 9.44
C PRO A 415 9.04 11.68 9.45
N PRO A 416 9.24 12.82 10.16
CA PRO A 416 10.43 13.66 10.02
C PRO A 416 11.78 12.96 10.22
N ARG A 417 11.81 11.93 11.07
CA ARG A 417 12.98 11.07 11.31
C ARG A 417 13.35 10.20 10.09
N TYR A 418 12.37 9.77 9.31
CA TYR A 418 12.56 8.89 8.15
C TYR A 418 12.67 9.67 6.86
N GLY A 419 11.96 10.81 6.73
CA GLY A 419 11.96 11.61 5.51
C GLY A 419 13.37 12.02 5.08
N ARG A 420 14.22 12.47 6.01
CA ARG A 420 15.58 12.94 5.68
C ARG A 420 16.48 11.82 5.19
N GLN A 421 16.46 10.69 5.90
CA GLN A 421 17.22 9.51 5.52
C GLN A 421 16.72 8.94 4.19
N ALA A 422 15.41 8.85 3.99
CA ALA A 422 14.78 8.41 2.76
C ALA A 422 15.11 9.32 1.57
N PHE A 423 15.12 10.65 1.78
CA PHE A 423 15.50 11.62 0.78
C PHE A 423 16.93 11.37 0.29
N LEU A 424 17.90 11.40 1.20
CA LEU A 424 19.32 11.29 0.86
C LEU A 424 19.67 9.94 0.24
N LEU A 425 19.25 8.84 0.88
CA LEU A 425 19.55 7.49 0.39
C LEU A 425 18.75 7.14 -0.87
N GLY A 426 17.47 7.53 -0.94
CA GLY A 426 16.62 7.26 -2.12
C GLY A 426 17.04 8.06 -3.34
N LEU A 427 17.38 9.34 -3.17
CA LEU A 427 17.90 10.18 -4.25
C LEU A 427 19.29 9.70 -4.71
N GLY A 428 20.19 9.42 -3.75
CA GLY A 428 21.51 8.86 -4.05
C GLY A 428 21.40 7.56 -4.85
N LEU A 429 20.56 6.62 -4.41
CA LEU A 429 20.34 5.36 -5.12
C LEU A 429 19.75 5.56 -6.52
N SER A 430 18.87 6.54 -6.69
CA SER A 430 18.25 6.85 -7.99
C SER A 430 19.28 7.30 -9.03
N LEU A 431 20.26 8.07 -8.59
CA LEU A 431 21.22 8.74 -9.46
C LEU A 431 22.61 8.07 -9.46
N ASP A 432 22.79 7.00 -8.68
CA ASP A 432 24.03 6.21 -8.66
C ASP A 432 24.18 5.40 -9.95
N GLN A 433 24.91 5.97 -10.91
CA GLN A 433 25.20 5.35 -12.21
C GLN A 433 26.28 4.26 -12.10
N HIS A 434 27.29 4.44 -11.23
CA HIS A 434 28.50 3.62 -11.17
C HIS A 434 28.52 2.58 -10.04
N ASN A 435 27.42 2.44 -9.32
CA ASN A 435 27.24 1.49 -8.21
C ASN A 435 28.17 1.82 -7.05
N LEU A 436 28.44 3.11 -6.84
CA LEU A 436 29.35 3.59 -5.82
C LEU A 436 28.78 3.33 -4.43
N LEU A 437 27.47 3.53 -4.26
CA LEU A 437 26.82 3.42 -2.95
C LEU A 437 26.84 1.98 -2.43
N ASN A 438 26.76 0.99 -3.32
CA ASN A 438 26.82 -0.43 -2.95
C ASN A 438 28.23 -0.89 -2.52
N ARG A 439 29.28 -0.09 -2.77
CA ARG A 439 30.66 -0.38 -2.32
C ARG A 439 30.89 0.07 -0.88
N PHE A 440 30.01 0.90 -0.32
CA PHE A 440 30.11 1.36 1.06
C PHE A 440 29.40 0.40 2.01
N SER A 441 30.20 -0.41 2.71
CA SER A 441 29.71 -1.47 3.62
C SER A 441 28.65 -1.04 4.65
N PRO A 442 28.65 0.19 5.20
CA PRO A 442 27.65 0.58 6.20
C PRO A 442 26.21 0.71 5.68
N ILE A 443 26.02 0.85 4.36
CA ILE A 443 24.69 1.09 3.74
C ILE A 443 24.37 0.10 2.61
N ALA A 444 25.30 -0.79 2.28
CA ALA A 444 25.19 -1.71 1.14
C ALA A 444 24.02 -2.69 1.27
N ARG A 445 23.65 -3.08 2.50
CA ARG A 445 22.53 -4.00 2.74
C ARG A 445 21.19 -3.35 2.41
N GLU A 446 20.95 -2.14 2.92
CA GLU A 446 19.75 -1.35 2.69
C GLU A 446 19.58 -1.04 1.19
N ILE A 447 20.70 -0.73 0.52
CA ILE A 447 20.74 -0.49 -0.93
C ILE A 447 20.44 -1.76 -1.73
N SER A 448 21.06 -2.89 -1.38
CA SER A 448 20.86 -4.17 -2.08
C SER A 448 19.43 -4.69 -1.94
N LEU A 449 18.78 -4.46 -0.80
CA LEU A 449 17.37 -4.77 -0.59
C LEU A 449 16.45 -3.83 -1.39
N ALA A 450 16.83 -2.56 -1.53
CA ALA A 450 16.04 -1.55 -2.23
C ALA A 450 16.18 -1.61 -3.77
N GLU A 451 17.29 -2.11 -4.31
CA GLU A 451 17.52 -2.22 -5.75
C GLU A 451 18.19 -3.55 -6.15
N PRO A 452 17.40 -4.58 -6.52
CA PRO A 452 17.96 -5.78 -7.13
C PRO A 452 18.55 -5.51 -8.54
N PRO A 453 19.44 -6.38 -9.06
CA PRO A 453 20.19 -6.12 -10.30
C PRO A 453 19.32 -5.82 -11.54
N ASN A 454 18.15 -6.45 -11.65
CA ASN A 454 17.20 -6.18 -12.72
C ASN A 454 16.60 -4.77 -12.63
N ALA A 455 16.24 -4.31 -11.43
CA ALA A 455 15.71 -2.98 -11.19
C ALA A 455 16.75 -1.88 -11.47
N ARG A 456 18.04 -2.15 -11.23
CA ARG A 456 19.15 -1.26 -11.60
C ARG A 456 19.23 -1.04 -13.10
N ARG A 457 19.18 -2.12 -13.90
CA ARG A 457 19.27 -2.04 -15.36
C ARG A 457 18.17 -1.15 -15.93
N GLU A 458 16.94 -1.31 -15.43
CA GLU A 458 15.81 -0.51 -15.88
C GLU A 458 15.98 0.97 -15.50
N ARG A 459 16.44 1.25 -14.28
CA ARG A 459 16.73 2.62 -13.84
C ARG A 459 17.73 3.32 -14.77
N LEU A 460 18.85 2.68 -15.06
CA LEU A 460 19.91 3.27 -15.90
C LEU A 460 19.42 3.56 -17.33
N ARG A 461 18.44 2.82 -17.82
CA ARG A 461 17.80 3.07 -19.13
C ARG A 461 16.96 4.34 -19.15
N VAL A 462 16.32 4.68 -18.02
CA VAL A 462 15.29 5.72 -17.97
C VAL A 462 15.76 7.04 -17.36
N ILE A 463 16.76 6.98 -16.46
CA ILE A 463 17.15 8.11 -15.60
C ILE A 463 17.76 9.31 -16.35
N GLY A 464 18.17 9.14 -17.61
CA GLY A 464 18.78 10.21 -18.41
C GLY A 464 20.16 10.65 -17.89
N LYS A 465 20.55 11.88 -18.23
CA LYS A 465 21.85 12.48 -17.88
C LYS A 465 21.65 13.78 -17.07
N PRO A 466 21.28 13.69 -15.78
CA PRO A 466 21.27 14.88 -14.93
C PRO A 466 22.69 15.38 -14.74
N THR A 467 22.85 16.70 -14.60
CA THR A 467 24.14 17.35 -14.40
C THR A 467 24.08 18.36 -13.26
N ILE A 468 25.24 18.74 -12.73
CA ILE A 468 25.45 19.96 -11.95
C ILE A 468 26.40 20.83 -12.74
N HIS A 469 25.99 22.06 -13.06
CA HIS A 469 26.71 22.97 -13.95
C HIS A 469 27.22 22.29 -15.24
N GLY A 470 26.36 21.50 -15.87
CA GLY A 470 26.65 20.78 -17.12
C GLY A 470 27.55 19.53 -16.99
N ARG A 471 27.99 19.15 -15.78
CA ARG A 471 28.82 17.97 -15.51
C ARG A 471 28.06 16.84 -14.81
N THR A 472 28.17 15.61 -15.33
CA THR A 472 27.47 14.42 -14.77
C THR A 472 28.22 13.83 -13.58
N ASP A 473 29.54 13.91 -13.61
CA ASP A 473 30.44 13.45 -12.56
C ASP A 473 30.25 14.24 -11.24
N LEU A 474 30.02 15.56 -11.32
CA LEU A 474 29.70 16.39 -10.16
C LEU A 474 28.44 15.94 -9.40
N VAL A 475 27.46 15.35 -10.11
CA VAL A 475 26.27 14.74 -9.47
C VAL A 475 26.67 13.59 -8.56
N SER A 476 27.63 12.76 -9.00
CA SER A 476 28.13 11.64 -8.19
C SER A 476 28.86 12.15 -6.95
N HIS A 477 29.71 13.16 -7.10
CA HIS A 477 30.42 13.82 -6.00
C HIS A 477 29.47 14.40 -4.94
N PHE A 478 28.49 15.16 -5.40
CA PHE A 478 27.47 15.77 -4.55
C PHE A 478 26.67 14.71 -3.78
N LEU A 479 26.13 13.70 -4.47
CA LEU A 479 25.24 12.72 -3.84
C LEU A 479 25.97 11.69 -2.97
N VAL A 480 27.14 11.22 -3.41
CA VAL A 480 27.94 10.28 -2.62
C VAL A 480 28.37 10.94 -1.31
N SER A 481 28.82 12.19 -1.36
CA SER A 481 29.20 12.94 -0.15
C SER A 481 28.00 13.20 0.78
N ALA A 482 26.84 13.55 0.22
CA ALA A 482 25.61 13.72 0.99
C ALA A 482 25.16 12.41 1.69
N VAL A 483 25.25 11.28 0.99
CA VAL A 483 24.93 9.96 1.56
C VAL A 483 25.98 9.51 2.57
N LEU A 484 27.27 9.73 2.30
CA LEU A 484 28.36 9.37 3.21
C LEU A 484 28.25 10.14 4.53
N THR A 485 27.83 11.41 4.48
CA THR A 485 27.57 12.23 5.67
C THR A 485 26.54 11.62 6.61
N LEU A 486 25.55 10.87 6.10
CA LEU A 486 24.62 10.12 6.96
C LEU A 486 25.28 8.94 7.67
N ALA A 487 26.26 8.31 7.04
CA ALA A 487 26.89 7.10 7.56
C ALA A 487 28.02 7.40 8.55
N VAL A 488 28.82 8.44 8.29
CA VAL A 488 30.06 8.71 9.05
C VAL A 488 30.16 10.13 9.61
N GLY A 489 29.19 11.01 9.34
CA GLY A 489 29.21 12.42 9.76
C GLY A 489 29.93 13.35 8.78
N ALA A 490 29.73 14.66 8.96
CA ALA A 490 30.18 15.70 8.02
C ALA A 490 31.71 15.81 7.92
N ASP A 491 32.40 15.87 9.07
CA ASP A 491 33.87 15.97 9.14
C ASP A 491 34.55 14.82 8.40
N ALA A 492 34.08 13.58 8.64
CA ALA A 492 34.63 12.39 8.02
C ALA A 492 34.32 12.32 6.52
N ALA A 493 33.11 12.71 6.09
CA ALA A 493 32.74 12.75 4.68
C ALA A 493 33.56 13.80 3.90
N GLN A 494 33.77 14.98 4.48
CA GLN A 494 34.60 16.04 3.89
C GLN A 494 36.06 15.60 3.79
N ALA A 495 36.63 15.03 4.85
CA ALA A 495 37.99 14.50 4.83
C ALA A 495 38.15 13.39 3.78
N ALA A 496 37.19 12.47 3.67
CA ALA A 496 37.20 11.42 2.65
C ALA A 496 37.17 11.99 1.22
N GLY A 497 36.37 13.04 0.98
CA GLY A 497 36.33 13.73 -0.31
C GLY A 497 37.67 14.38 -0.68
N ILE A 498 38.32 15.07 0.27
CA ILE A 498 39.64 15.70 0.05
C ILE A 498 40.73 14.64 -0.18
N LEU A 499 40.75 13.57 0.62
CA LEU A 499 41.71 12.48 0.45
C LEU A 499 41.55 11.77 -0.89
N LYS A 500 40.32 11.63 -1.40
CA LYS A 500 40.03 11.10 -2.73
C LYS A 500 40.68 11.97 -3.83
N GLU A 501 40.56 13.30 -3.74
CA GLU A 501 41.17 14.22 -4.70
C GLU A 501 42.70 14.25 -4.63
N ILE A 502 43.29 14.11 -3.43
CA ILE A 502 44.76 13.97 -3.26
C ILE A 502 45.24 12.61 -3.78
N SER A 503 44.46 11.54 -3.62
CA SER A 503 44.80 10.24 -4.19
C SER A 503 44.79 10.28 -5.72
N ASP A 504 43.85 11.02 -6.33
CA ASP A 504 43.76 11.14 -7.79
C ASP A 504 44.95 11.88 -8.41
N THR A 505 45.76 12.63 -7.64
CA THR A 505 47.00 13.23 -8.14
C THR A 505 48.13 12.23 -8.36
N HIS A 506 48.05 11.03 -7.79
CA HIS A 506 49.12 10.03 -7.81
C HIS A 506 48.83 8.87 -8.79
N GLY A 507 48.03 9.11 -9.84
CA GLY A 507 47.73 8.13 -10.89
C GLY A 507 46.25 8.04 -11.31
N GLY A 508 45.38 8.93 -10.81
CA GLY A 508 43.97 9.05 -11.18
C GLY A 508 43.69 10.18 -12.17
N SER A 509 42.52 10.82 -12.06
CA SER A 509 42.10 11.94 -12.92
C SER A 509 42.77 13.29 -12.61
N GLY A 510 43.61 13.38 -11.58
CA GLY A 510 44.14 14.63 -11.05
C GLY A 510 43.20 15.31 -10.03
N PHE A 511 43.69 16.36 -9.37
CA PHE A 511 42.94 17.13 -8.36
C PHE A 511 41.92 18.07 -9.02
N SER A 512 40.66 18.04 -8.56
CA SER A 512 39.61 18.91 -9.08
C SER A 512 38.94 19.75 -7.99
N PHE A 513 39.11 21.08 -8.07
CA PHE A 513 38.39 22.02 -7.20
C PHE A 513 36.87 21.96 -7.38
N ALA A 514 36.39 21.63 -8.59
CA ALA A 514 34.96 21.47 -8.83
C ALA A 514 34.41 20.23 -8.11
N ASP A 515 35.19 19.16 -8.04
CA ASP A 515 34.81 17.92 -7.37
C ASP A 515 34.80 18.14 -5.85
N VAL A 516 35.79 18.88 -5.31
CA VAL A 516 35.80 19.37 -3.92
C VAL A 516 34.56 20.21 -3.63
N ALA A 517 34.24 21.19 -4.46
CA ALA A 517 33.08 22.06 -4.26
C ALA A 517 31.76 21.26 -4.28
N ALA A 518 31.62 20.30 -5.20
CA ALA A 518 30.45 19.42 -5.25
C ALA A 518 30.36 18.53 -4.01
N ASN A 519 31.48 17.97 -3.54
CA ASN A 519 31.52 17.19 -2.30
C ASN A 519 31.05 18.03 -1.09
N LEU A 520 31.61 19.25 -0.92
CA LEU A 520 31.27 20.15 0.16
C LEU A 520 29.79 20.56 0.13
N ALA A 521 29.25 20.88 -1.05
CA ALA A 521 27.83 21.20 -1.20
C ALA A 521 26.92 20.01 -0.80
N GLY A 522 27.35 18.78 -1.12
CA GLY A 522 26.66 17.56 -0.71
C GLY A 522 26.67 17.35 0.81
N VAL A 523 27.83 17.54 1.44
CA VAL A 523 28.00 17.46 2.90
C VAL A 523 27.13 18.50 3.61
N GLU A 524 27.21 19.76 3.19
CA GLU A 524 26.45 20.87 3.80
C GLU A 524 24.94 20.63 3.69
N MET A 525 24.44 20.16 2.54
CA MET A 525 23.02 19.84 2.40
C MET A 525 22.59 18.74 3.38
N ALA A 526 23.37 17.65 3.47
CA ALA A 526 23.05 16.54 4.35
C ALA A 526 23.11 16.95 5.84
N GLU A 527 24.12 17.73 6.21
CA GLU A 527 24.27 18.25 7.57
C GLU A 527 23.16 19.25 7.93
N ALA A 528 22.84 20.19 7.04
CA ALA A 528 21.77 21.15 7.25
C ALA A 528 20.40 20.46 7.42
N LEU A 529 20.13 19.40 6.67
CA LEU A 529 18.94 18.55 6.84
C LEU A 529 18.96 17.84 8.20
N GLN A 530 20.07 17.20 8.58
CA GLN A 530 20.17 16.50 9.86
C GLN A 530 19.99 17.44 11.06
N ASN A 531 20.54 18.64 10.97
CA ASN A 531 20.50 19.67 12.02
C ASN A 531 19.25 20.56 11.98
N ASN A 532 18.25 20.27 11.14
CA ASN A 532 17.03 21.07 10.94
C ASN A 532 17.27 22.53 10.47
N LYS A 533 18.47 22.87 9.98
CA LYS A 533 18.75 24.18 9.37
C LYS A 533 18.10 24.30 7.98
N LEU A 534 17.90 23.16 7.33
CA LEU A 534 17.19 23.00 6.07
C LEU A 534 16.07 21.97 6.26
N ASN A 535 14.90 22.19 5.67
CA ASN A 535 13.81 21.22 5.66
C ASN A 535 13.41 20.78 4.24
N LEU A 536 12.77 19.62 4.14
CA LEU A 536 12.42 19.01 2.86
C LEU A 536 11.41 19.85 2.05
N ALA A 537 10.53 20.61 2.71
CA ALA A 537 9.59 21.50 2.03
C ALA A 537 10.29 22.71 1.39
N GLN A 538 11.40 23.19 1.96
CA GLN A 538 12.25 24.21 1.33
C GLN A 538 12.95 23.64 0.09
N LEU A 539 13.47 22.42 0.16
CA LEU A 539 14.10 21.75 -0.99
C LEU A 539 13.11 21.50 -2.14
N GLU A 540 11.89 21.05 -1.82
CA GLU A 540 10.80 20.87 -2.79
C GLU A 540 10.55 22.13 -3.64
N LYS A 541 10.54 23.31 -3.00
CA LYS A 541 10.17 24.57 -3.65
C LYS A 541 11.37 25.29 -4.27
N ASN A 542 12.50 25.28 -3.58
CA ASN A 542 13.57 26.25 -3.81
C ASN A 542 14.85 25.62 -4.36
N PHE A 543 15.01 24.28 -4.35
CA PHE A 543 16.24 23.67 -4.87
C PHE A 543 16.45 24.04 -6.33
N GLN A 544 17.64 24.50 -6.67
CA GLN A 544 18.10 24.80 -8.02
C GLN A 544 19.60 24.45 -8.08
N VAL A 545 20.03 24.03 -9.26
CA VAL A 545 21.44 23.83 -9.61
C VAL A 545 22.05 25.13 -10.07
#